data_AF-A0A2H3E3S8-F1
#
_entry.id   AF-A0A2H3E3S8-F1
#
_cell.length_a   1.000
_cell.length_b   1.000
_cell.length_c   1.000
_cell.angle_alpha   90.00
_cell.angle_beta   90.00
_cell.angle_gamma   90.00
#
_symmetry.space_group_name_H-M   'P 1'
#
loop_
_entity.id
_entity.type
_entity.pdbx_description
1 polymer ?
#
loop_
_entity_poly.entity_id
_entity_poly.type
_entity_poly.pdbx_seq_one_letter_code
_entity_poly.pdbx_strand_id
1 'polypeptide(L)'
;MNALSRREEDSLLKATKAYALKQCDPVVKEFADCMSGRLISVAWACKDKLRVVEKCMIQYTGPESMDVVRGEYLKLRNQRQEEKRQLFDQSSTS
;
A
#
# COMPACT_ATOMS: atom_id res chain seq x y z
N MET A 1 -9.15 1.30 -21.77
CA MET A 1 -8.36 1.55 -20.55
C MET A 1 -8.81 0.56 -19.49
N ASN A 2 -7.93 -0.31 -19.00
CA ASN A 2 -8.27 -1.23 -17.92
C ASN A 2 -8.33 -0.46 -16.61
N ALA A 3 -9.53 -0.27 -16.08
CA ALA A 3 -9.73 0.35 -14.77
C ALA A 3 -9.65 -0.71 -13.67
N LEU A 4 -9.19 -0.29 -12.49
CA LEU A 4 -9.34 -1.08 -11.27
C LEU A 4 -10.77 -0.90 -10.73
N SER A 5 -11.36 -1.98 -10.26
CA SER A 5 -12.58 -1.91 -9.45
C SER A 5 -12.26 -1.25 -8.12
N ARG A 6 -13.23 -0.54 -7.53
CA ARG A 6 -13.06 0.10 -6.20
C ARG A 6 -12.52 -0.86 -5.14
N ARG A 7 -12.96 -2.13 -5.16
CA ARG A 7 -12.46 -3.15 -4.23
C ARG A 7 -10.98 -3.49 -4.46
N GLU A 8 -10.54 -3.51 -5.72
CA GLU A 8 -9.14 -3.74 -6.08
C GLU A 8 -8.29 -2.53 -5.65
N GLU A 9 -8.77 -1.31 -5.88
CA GLU A 9 -8.10 -0.09 -5.45
C GLU A 9 -7.96 -0.02 -3.93
N ASP A 10 -9.02 -0.31 -3.18
CA ASP A 10 -8.98 -0.35 -1.72
C ASP A 10 -8.00 -1.42 -1.21
N SER A 11 -8.00 -2.59 -1.83
CA SER A 11 -7.09 -3.68 -1.48
C SER A 11 -5.64 -3.31 -1.79
N LEU A 12 -5.39 -2.68 -2.93
CA LEU A 12 -4.07 -2.20 -3.34
C LEU A 12 -3.57 -1.13 -2.38
N LEU A 13 -4.40 -0.13 -2.06
CA LEU A 13 -4.08 0.92 -1.10
C LEU A 13 -3.77 0.35 0.29
N LYS A 14 -4.55 -0.64 0.74
CA LYS A 14 -4.28 -1.33 2.02
C LYS A 14 -2.95 -2.06 2.00
N ALA A 15 -2.64 -2.77 0.91
CA ALA A 15 -1.36 -3.47 0.75
C ALA A 15 -0.19 -2.49 0.72
N THR A 16 -0.29 -1.39 -0.04
CA THR A 16 0.75 -0.36 -0.12
C THR A 16 0.96 0.32 1.24
N LYS A 17 -0.11 0.64 1.97
CA LYS A 17 0.00 1.18 3.33
C LYS A 17 0.70 0.21 4.28
N ALA A 18 0.36 -1.08 4.23
CA ALA A 18 1.02 -2.09 5.06
C ALA A 18 2.52 -2.23 4.71
N TYR A 19 2.86 -2.14 3.42
CA TYR A 19 4.25 -2.11 2.98
C TYR A 19 4.98 -0.85 3.47
N ALA A 20 4.37 0.33 3.30
CA ALA A 20 4.92 1.61 3.75
C ALA A 20 5.17 1.61 5.27
N LEU A 21 4.25 1.06 6.06
CA LEU A 21 4.42 0.93 7.51
C LEU A 21 5.65 0.10 7.88
N LYS A 22 5.96 -0.96 7.14
CA LYS A 22 7.18 -1.76 7.37
C LYS A 22 8.45 -1.00 7.00
N GLN A 23 8.42 -0.20 5.93
CA GLN A 23 9.57 0.61 5.54
C GLN A 23 9.82 1.76 6.53
N CYS A 24 8.74 2.31 7.09
CA CYS A 24 8.77 3.39 8.07
C CYS A 24 8.81 2.92 9.53
N ASP A 25 9.09 1.63 9.78
CA ASP A 25 9.14 1.04 11.13
C ASP A 25 9.96 1.86 12.16
N PRO A 26 11.19 2.36 11.87
CA PRO A 26 11.96 3.09 12.86
C PRO A 26 11.28 4.39 13.31
N VAL A 27 10.69 5.15 12.38
CA VAL A 27 10.00 6.41 12.71
C VAL A 27 8.64 6.17 13.35
N VAL A 28 7.96 5.08 12.97
CA VAL A 28 6.70 4.66 13.60
C VAL A 28 6.94 4.23 15.04
N LYS A 29 8.05 3.54 15.31
CA LYS A 29 8.45 3.16 16.67
C LYS A 29 8.67 4.37 17.57
N GLU A 30 9.41 5.38 17.11
CA GLU A 30 9.58 6.63 17.87
C GLU A 30 8.25 7.34 18.18
N PHE A 31 7.32 7.31 17.23
CA PHE A 31 5.98 7.85 17.44
C PHE A 31 5.19 7.03 18.48
N ALA A 32 5.25 5.70 18.40
CA ALA A 32 4.61 4.81 19.37
C ALA A 32 5.19 4.98 20.79
N ASP A 33 6.51 5.16 20.90
CA ASP A 33 7.18 5.45 22.16
C ASP A 33 6.71 6.80 22.74
N CYS A 34 6.52 7.83 21.91
CA CYS A 34 5.96 9.11 22.36
C CYS A 34 4.51 9.00 22.86
N MET A 35 3.70 8.17 22.19
CA MET A 35 2.31 7.92 22.56
C MET A 35 2.18 7.07 23.82
N SER A 36 3.18 6.27 24.14
CA SER A 36 3.17 5.38 25.30
C SER A 36 2.97 6.18 26.59
N GLY A 37 1.87 5.91 27.30
CA GLY A 37 1.51 6.61 28.53
C GLY A 37 0.76 7.93 28.35
N ARG A 38 0.40 8.32 27.11
CA ARG A 38 -0.41 9.51 26.82
C ARG A 38 -1.72 9.10 26.16
N LEU A 39 -2.86 9.48 26.76
CA LEU A 39 -4.18 9.20 26.19
C LEU A 39 -4.80 10.43 25.51
N ILE A 40 -4.79 11.57 26.21
CA ILE A 40 -5.47 12.79 25.76
C ILE A 40 -4.49 13.72 25.04
N SER A 41 -3.22 13.74 25.48
CA SER A 41 -2.23 14.74 25.03
C SER A 41 -1.45 14.42 23.77
N VAL A 42 -1.73 13.30 23.11
CA VAL A 42 -0.93 12.80 21.98
C VAL A 42 -0.93 13.79 20.81
N ALA A 43 -2.10 14.35 20.49
CA ALA A 43 -2.31 15.18 19.30
C ALA A 43 -1.41 16.43 19.26
N TRP A 44 -1.02 16.97 20.42
CA TRP A 44 -0.08 18.09 20.51
C TRP A 44 1.33 17.66 20.93
N ALA A 45 1.45 16.76 21.91
CA ALA A 45 2.76 16.39 22.47
C ALA A 45 3.63 15.58 21.50
N CYS A 46 3.01 14.80 20.60
CA CYS A 46 3.71 13.94 19.65
C CYS A 46 3.59 14.42 18.19
N LYS A 47 3.12 15.66 17.98
CA LYS A 47 2.86 16.22 16.63
C LYS A 47 4.10 16.19 15.74
N ASP A 48 5.28 16.46 16.29
CA ASP A 48 6.52 16.47 15.52
C ASP A 48 6.93 15.06 15.08
N LYS A 49 6.75 14.06 15.94
CA LYS A 49 6.99 12.64 15.60
C LYS A 49 5.98 12.15 14.56
N LEU A 50 4.71 12.55 14.68
CA LEU A 50 3.69 12.24 13.67
C LEU A 50 4.06 12.79 12.29
N ARG A 51 4.55 14.04 12.20
CA ARG A 51 4.99 14.62 10.92
C ARG A 51 6.14 13.85 10.28
N VAL A 52 7.04 13.27 11.08
CA VAL A 52 8.13 12.43 10.56
C VAL A 52 7.58 11.14 9.97
N VAL A 53 6.62 10.51 10.64
CA VAL A 53 5.92 9.32 10.11
C VAL A 53 5.19 9.67 8.81
N GLU A 54 4.44 10.77 8.77
CA GLU A 54 3.73 11.25 7.57
C GLU A 54 4.69 11.48 6.39
N LYS A 55 5.83 12.13 6.64
CA LYS A 55 6.87 12.35 5.63
C LYS A 55 7.46 11.06 5.08
N CYS A 56 7.57 10.01 5.89
CA CYS A 56 8.02 8.71 5.41
C CYS A 56 6.91 8.01 4.60
N MET A 57 5.70 7.96 5.13
CA MET A 57 4.59 7.25 4.48
C MET A 57 4.22 7.83 3.12
N ILE A 58 4.24 9.17 2.97
CA ILE A 58 3.86 9.83 1.72
C ILE A 58 4.79 9.48 0.53
N GLN A 59 6.02 9.03 0.79
CA GLN A 59 6.91 8.56 -0.28
C GLN A 59 6.39 7.29 -0.97
N TYR A 60 5.59 6.50 -0.26
CA TYR A 60 5.02 5.24 -0.77
C TYR A 60 3.54 5.39 -1.13
N THR A 61 2.80 6.20 -0.38
CA THR A 61 1.36 6.42 -0.59
C THR A 61 1.03 7.70 -1.34
N GLY A 62 2.04 8.39 -1.89
CA GLY A 62 1.88 9.58 -2.72
C GLY A 62 1.21 9.24 -4.06
N PRO A 63 0.69 10.26 -4.78
CA PRO A 63 0.01 10.04 -6.05
C PRO A 63 0.92 9.36 -7.09
N GLU A 64 2.16 9.84 -7.22
CA GLU A 64 3.14 9.29 -8.17
C GLU A 64 3.50 7.83 -7.87
N SER A 65 3.81 7.51 -6.61
CA SER A 65 4.15 6.15 -6.19
C SER A 65 2.95 5.19 -6.33
N MET A 66 1.74 5.68 -6.05
CA MET A 66 0.51 4.89 -6.22
C MET A 66 0.19 4.61 -7.68
N ASP A 67 0.50 5.53 -8.61
CA ASP A 67 0.31 5.31 -10.04
C ASP A 67 1.25 4.23 -10.58
N VAL A 68 2.50 4.19 -10.10
CA VAL A 68 3.44 3.10 -10.41
C VAL A 68 2.90 1.77 -9.90
N VAL A 69 2.49 1.70 -8.63
CA VAL A 69 1.97 0.46 -8.03
C VAL A 69 0.69 -0.01 -8.72
N ARG A 70 -0.20 0.91 -9.11
CA ARG A 70 -1.40 0.62 -9.91
C ARG A 70 -1.04 0.05 -11.28
N GLY A 71 -0.05 0.66 -11.95
CA GLY A 71 0.45 0.19 -13.24
C GLY A 71 1.00 -1.24 -13.18
N GLU A 72 1.83 -1.52 -12.19
CA GLU A 72 2.39 -2.86 -11.97
C GLU A 72 1.30 -3.90 -11.62
N TYR A 73 0.32 -3.53 -10.79
CA TYR A 73 -0.79 -4.42 -10.47
C TYR A 73 -1.60 -4.80 -11.73
N LEU A 74 -1.90 -3.82 -12.60
CA LEU A 74 -2.62 -4.07 -13.84
C LEU A 74 -1.86 -5.00 -14.79
N LYS A 75 -0.53 -4.84 -14.91
CA LYS A 75 0.32 -5.75 -15.71
C LYS A 75 0.22 -7.18 -15.19
N LEU A 76 0.43 -7.39 -13.89
CA LEU A 76 0.38 -8.70 -13.25
C LEU A 76 -1.00 -9.36 -13.35
N ARG A 77 -2.08 -8.57 -13.25
CA ARG A 77 -3.45 -9.07 -13.41
C ARG A 77 -3.70 -9.57 -14.83
N ASN A 78 -3.29 -8.81 -15.84
CA ASN A 78 -3.47 -9.17 -17.24
C ASN A 78 -2.68 -10.44 -17.59
N GLN A 79 -1.42 -10.53 -17.16
CA GLN A 79 -0.60 -11.73 -17.32
C GLN A 79 -1.27 -12.97 -16.71
N ARG A 80 -1.78 -12.86 -15.47
CA ARG A 80 -2.50 -13.95 -14.81
C ARG A 80 -3.78 -14.37 -15.54
N GLN A 81 -4.47 -13.44 -16.19
CA GLN A 81 -5.65 -13.76 -17.00
C GLN A 81 -5.27 -14.48 -18.29
N GLU A 82 -4.19 -14.05 -18.95
CA GLU A 82 -3.65 -14.68 -20.16
C GLU A 82 -3.17 -16.11 -19.86
N GLU A 83 -2.40 -16.32 -18.78
CA GLU A 83 -1.96 -17.64 -18.33
C GLU A 83 -3.14 -18.59 -18.08
N LYS A 84 -4.18 -18.11 -17.38
CA LYS A 84 -5.40 -18.90 -17.14
C LYS A 84 -6.12 -19.27 -18.43
N ARG A 85 -6.16 -18.34 -19.40
CA ARG A 85 -6.76 -18.59 -20.71
C ARG A 85 -5.97 -19.64 -21.48
N GLN A 86 -4.64 -19.53 -21.52
CA GLN A 86 -3.77 -20.51 -22.17
C GLN A 86 -3.88 -21.89 -21.53
N LEU A 87 -3.97 -21.95 -20.19
CA LEU A 87 -4.18 -23.20 -19.46
C LEU A 87 -5.52 -23.86 -19.83
N PHE A 88 -6.59 -23.06 -19.91
CA PHE A 88 -7.90 -23.54 -20.32
C PHE A 88 -7.90 -24.07 -21.77
N ASP A 89 -7.27 -23.35 -22.69
CA ASP A 89 -7.18 -23.75 -24.11
C ASP A 89 -6.37 -25.06 -24.26
N GLN A 90 -5.27 -25.22 -23.53
CA GLN A 90 -4.48 -26.47 -23.50
C GLN A 90 -5.29 -27.65 -22.97
N SER A 91 -6.08 -27.44 -21.90
CA SER A 91 -6.93 -28.49 -21.33
C SER A 91 -8.12 -28.89 -22.21
N SER A 92 -8.50 -28.05 -23.17
CA SER A 92 -9.60 -28.32 -24.10
C SER A 92 -9.14 -29.01 -25.41
N THR A 93 -7.82 -29.03 -25.66
CA THR A 93 -7.22 -29.61 -26.87
C THR A 93 -6.56 -30.98 -26.60
N SER A 94 -6.58 -31.46 -25.35
CA SER A 94 -6.24 -32.83 -24.95
C SER A 94 -7.49 -33.64 -24.66
#